data_AF-A0AAN6DP27-F1
#
_entry.id   AF-A0AAN6DP27-F1
#
_cell.length_a   1.000
_cell.length_b   1.000
_cell.length_c   1.000
_cell.angle_alpha   90.00
_cell.angle_beta   90.00
_cell.angle_gamma   90.00
#
_symmetry.space_group_name_H-M   'P 1'
#
loop_
_entity.id
_entity.type
_entity.pdbx_description
1 polymer ?
#
loop_
_entity_poly.entity_id
_entity_poly.type
_entity_poly.pdbx_seq_one_letter_code
_entity_poly.pdbx_strand_id
1 'polypeptide(L)'
;MSNEDATESAPSSRGSSEVSESQQNSTTRKTSSAKKSSKVSKPRLTASQKNFNHKDAENKRRTAIRERFTELSHMVPGAMGQERSEQVMLGKTADYLKDMLLEQRRLEALADDQGIQMDEAGRLRDDDLGGQQWRGRNMEQYEASKLKQESGKGQNSGNDDND
;
A
#
# COMPACT_ATOMS: atom_id res chain seq x y z
N MET A 1 -42.09 40.10 -6.73
CA MET A 1 -42.28 38.91 -5.88
C MET A 1 -41.37 37.82 -6.41
N SER A 2 -40.78 37.07 -5.49
CA SER A 2 -39.45 36.47 -5.51
C SER A 2 -39.28 35.26 -6.44
N ASN A 3 -38.08 35.13 -7.00
CA ASN A 3 -37.50 33.86 -7.44
C ASN A 3 -37.09 33.04 -6.20
N GLU A 4 -37.23 31.72 -6.22
CA GLU A 4 -36.12 30.77 -5.99
C GLU A 4 -36.54 29.31 -5.91
N ASP A 5 -35.57 28.50 -6.33
CA ASP A 5 -35.51 27.07 -6.62
C ASP A 5 -35.27 26.26 -5.32
N ALA A 6 -35.92 25.10 -5.15
CA ALA A 6 -35.56 24.14 -4.12
C ALA A 6 -36.06 22.73 -4.48
N THR A 7 -35.20 21.97 -5.15
CA THR A 7 -35.30 20.53 -5.30
C THR A 7 -35.04 19.83 -3.95
N GLU A 8 -36.09 19.30 -3.33
CA GLU A 8 -35.99 18.47 -2.13
C GLU A 8 -35.96 16.99 -2.55
N SER A 9 -34.90 16.24 -2.21
CA SER A 9 -34.84 14.79 -2.42
C SER A 9 -34.15 14.10 -1.24
N ALA A 10 -35.01 13.56 -0.38
CA ALA A 10 -34.91 12.33 0.43
C ALA A 10 -33.55 11.91 1.04
N PRO A 11 -33.43 11.83 2.38
CA PRO A 11 -32.43 11.00 3.04
C PRO A 11 -32.86 9.52 3.02
N SER A 12 -32.18 8.70 2.21
CA SER A 12 -32.28 7.23 2.25
C SER A 12 -31.74 6.70 3.58
N SER A 13 -32.67 6.30 4.46
CA SER A 13 -32.39 5.44 5.61
C SER A 13 -31.88 4.07 5.13
N ARG A 14 -30.61 3.77 5.41
CA ARG A 14 -30.09 2.40 5.28
C ARG A 14 -29.54 1.96 6.63
N GLY A 15 -30.19 0.92 7.15
CA GLY A 15 -30.24 0.54 8.54
C GLY A 15 -28.90 0.16 9.18
N SER A 16 -28.89 0.32 10.50
CA SER A 16 -27.88 -0.18 11.42
C SER A 16 -28.24 -1.59 11.88
N SER A 17 -27.18 -2.35 12.20
CA SER A 17 -27.11 -3.58 12.99
C SER A 17 -27.81 -4.82 12.40
N GLU A 18 -27.33 -6.06 12.55
CA GLU A 18 -26.33 -6.71 13.38
C GLU A 18 -26.24 -8.14 12.83
N VAL A 19 -25.06 -8.73 12.64
CA VAL A 19 -24.78 -10.12 13.05
C VAL A 19 -23.28 -10.37 12.99
N SER A 20 -22.74 -10.55 14.19
CA SER A 20 -21.47 -11.23 14.45
C SER A 20 -21.60 -12.69 14.06
N GLU A 21 -20.55 -13.30 13.53
CA GLU A 21 -20.06 -14.59 14.04
C GLU A 21 -18.67 -14.93 13.48
N SER A 22 -17.69 -14.80 14.37
CA SER A 22 -16.32 -15.27 14.18
C SER A 22 -16.27 -16.76 14.48
N GLN A 23 -16.11 -17.60 13.45
CA GLN A 23 -15.79 -19.01 13.65
C GLN A 23 -14.31 -19.16 14.06
N GLN A 24 -14.11 -19.32 15.36
CA GLN A 24 -12.83 -19.71 15.96
C GLN A 24 -12.79 -21.23 16.08
N ASN A 25 -11.96 -21.87 15.28
CA ASN A 25 -11.54 -23.24 15.50
C ASN A 25 -10.47 -23.25 16.62
N SER A 26 -10.81 -23.73 17.81
CA SER A 26 -9.80 -24.09 18.82
C SER A 26 -10.16 -25.42 19.47
N THR A 27 -9.38 -26.44 19.10
CA THR A 27 -9.46 -27.79 19.61
C THR A 27 -9.01 -27.83 21.08
N THR A 28 -10.00 -27.92 21.96
CA THR A 28 -10.03 -28.65 23.23
C THR A 28 -8.71 -28.97 23.95
N ARG A 29 -8.47 -28.32 25.09
CA ARG A 29 -7.91 -28.97 26.29
C ARG A 29 -8.67 -28.52 27.54
N LYS A 30 -9.57 -29.40 28.02
CA LYS A 30 -10.17 -29.35 29.36
C LYS A 30 -9.15 -29.90 30.36
N THR A 31 -8.81 -29.11 31.39
CA THR A 31 -8.51 -29.63 32.73
C THR A 31 -8.93 -28.62 33.79
N SER A 32 -9.76 -29.12 34.70
CA SER A 32 -10.37 -28.51 35.87
C SER A 32 -9.38 -27.90 36.87
N SER A 33 -9.76 -26.76 37.48
CA SER A 33 -9.87 -26.64 38.95
C SER A 33 -10.28 -25.22 39.34
N ALA A 34 -11.36 -25.15 40.10
CA ALA A 34 -11.87 -23.94 40.70
C ALA A 34 -10.92 -23.42 41.77
N LYS A 35 -10.34 -22.23 41.55
CA LYS A 35 -9.90 -21.31 42.61
C LYS A 35 -10.31 -19.89 42.24
N LYS A 36 -11.29 -19.37 42.99
CA LYS A 36 -11.67 -17.96 43.01
C LYS A 36 -10.53 -17.15 43.64
N SER A 37 -9.84 -16.36 42.83
CA SER A 37 -9.13 -15.16 43.27
C SER A 37 -9.26 -14.09 42.17
N SER A 38 -10.08 -13.08 42.48
CA SER A 38 -10.06 -11.70 41.96
C SER A 38 -9.31 -11.46 40.64
N LYS A 39 -9.83 -11.99 39.53
CA LYS A 39 -9.57 -11.35 38.24
C LYS A 39 -10.37 -10.05 38.28
N VAL A 40 -9.70 -8.94 38.61
CA VAL A 40 -10.17 -7.61 38.26
C VAL A 40 -10.39 -7.65 36.76
N SER A 41 -11.64 -7.93 36.36
CA SER A 41 -12.05 -7.96 34.98
C SER A 41 -11.81 -6.56 34.48
N LYS A 42 -10.78 -6.37 33.64
CA LYS A 42 -10.49 -5.06 33.05
C LYS A 42 -11.82 -4.50 32.53
N PRO A 43 -12.24 -3.30 32.95
CA PRO A 43 -13.50 -2.74 32.52
C PRO A 43 -13.53 -2.74 30.99
N ARG A 44 -14.66 -3.19 30.42
CA ARG A 44 -14.87 -3.12 28.95
C ARG A 44 -14.72 -1.66 28.55
N LEU A 45 -13.82 -1.39 27.59
CA LEU A 45 -13.56 -0.03 27.10
C LEU A 45 -14.88 0.65 26.75
N THR A 46 -15.10 1.86 27.26
CA THR A 46 -16.27 2.67 26.91
C THR A 46 -16.22 3.05 25.44
N ALA A 47 -17.35 3.43 24.83
CA ALA A 47 -17.38 3.86 23.43
C ALA A 47 -16.42 5.04 23.18
N SER A 48 -16.37 6.01 24.10
CA SER A 48 -15.41 7.13 24.07
C SER A 48 -13.96 6.64 24.12
N GLN A 49 -13.65 5.70 25.02
CA GLN A 49 -12.30 5.16 25.16
C GLN A 49 -11.87 4.33 23.94
N LYS A 50 -12.79 3.59 23.31
CA LYS A 50 -12.52 2.88 22.05
C LYS A 50 -12.20 3.85 20.92
N ASN A 51 -12.98 4.92 20.79
CA ASN A 51 -12.75 5.95 19.78
C ASN A 51 -11.40 6.66 19.97
N PHE A 52 -11.03 6.96 21.21
CA PHE A 52 -9.72 7.53 21.53
C PHE A 52 -8.58 6.57 21.17
N ASN A 53 -8.66 5.31 21.62
CA ASN A 53 -7.63 4.31 21.32
C ASN A 53 -7.50 4.04 19.82
N HIS A 54 -8.61 4.04 19.06
CA HIS A 54 -8.56 3.88 17.61
C HIS A 54 -7.79 5.02 16.94
N LYS A 55 -8.06 6.27 17.32
CA LYS A 55 -7.33 7.44 16.80
C LYS A 55 -5.86 7.40 17.18
N ASP A 56 -5.55 7.04 18.43
CA ASP A 56 -4.17 6.97 18.92
C ASP A 56 -3.36 5.87 18.22
N ALA A 57 -3.94 4.66 18.11
CA ALA A 57 -3.32 3.54 17.40
C ALA A 57 -3.06 3.87 15.92
N GLU A 58 -4.00 4.54 15.26
CA GLU A 58 -3.82 4.96 13.87
C GLU A 58 -2.77 6.07 13.73
N ASN A 59 -2.74 7.06 14.62
CA ASN A 59 -1.69 8.07 14.64
C ASN A 59 -0.31 7.43 14.83
N LYS A 60 -0.18 6.50 15.79
CA LYS A 60 1.05 5.74 16.01
C LYS A 60 1.46 4.95 14.77
N ARG A 61 0.52 4.26 14.11
CA ARG A 61 0.77 3.55 12.85
C ARG A 61 1.30 4.50 11.78
N ARG A 62 0.68 5.67 11.59
CA ARG A 62 1.10 6.67 10.60
C ARG A 62 2.48 7.24 10.90
N THR A 63 2.78 7.55 12.16
CA THR A 63 4.10 8.04 12.57
C THR A 63 5.18 6.99 12.29
N ALA A 64 4.96 5.73 12.66
CA ALA A 64 5.90 4.64 12.37
C ALA A 64 6.14 4.43 10.87
N ILE A 65 5.12 4.63 10.03
CA ILE A 65 5.31 4.58 8.56
C ILE A 65 6.21 5.73 8.11
N ARG A 66 5.95 6.96 8.55
CA ARG A 66 6.77 8.12 8.14
C ARG A 66 8.22 7.99 8.55
N GLU A 67 8.48 7.50 9.76
CA GLU A 67 9.85 7.24 10.24
C GLU A 67 10.61 6.31 9.29
N ARG A 68 9.96 5.24 8.81
CA ARG A 68 10.56 4.33 7.82
C ARG A 68 10.80 5.00 6.46
N PHE A 69 9.95 5.92 6.03
CA PHE A 69 10.17 6.69 4.80
C PHE A 69 11.36 7.64 4.94
N THR A 70 11.55 8.26 6.11
CA THR A 70 12.75 9.06 6.42
C THR A 70 14.01 8.20 6.38
N GLU A 71 14.02 7.03 7.03
CA GLU A 71 15.15 6.10 6.97
C GLU A 71 15.48 5.68 5.52
N LEU A 72 14.46 5.36 4.73
CA LEU A 72 14.63 4.98 3.33
C LEU A 72 15.22 6.13 2.49
N SER A 73 14.85 7.38 2.79
CA SER A 73 15.40 8.56 2.10
C SER A 73 16.91 8.75 2.28
N HIS A 74 17.49 8.19 3.35
CA HIS A 74 18.93 8.21 3.60
C HIS A 74 19.68 7.10 2.88
N MET A 75 19.01 5.97 2.58
CA MET A 75 19.62 4.84 1.87
C MET A 75 19.61 4.99 0.35
N VAL A 76 18.60 5.69 -0.19
CA VAL A 76 18.41 5.84 -1.64
C VAL A 76 19.07 7.15 -2.12
N PRO A 77 20.09 7.08 -2.99
CA PRO A 77 20.73 8.26 -3.55
C PRO A 77 19.70 9.17 -4.25
N GLY A 78 19.76 10.48 -3.97
CA GLY A 78 18.85 11.47 -4.57
C GLY A 78 17.40 11.45 -4.05
N ALA A 79 17.09 10.67 -3.01
CA ALA A 79 15.77 10.64 -2.36
C ALA A 79 15.67 11.50 -1.09
N MET A 80 16.77 12.11 -0.62
CA MET A 80 16.77 13.00 0.53
C MET A 80 15.74 14.14 0.38
N GLY A 81 14.95 14.36 1.43
CA GLY A 81 13.88 15.36 1.45
C GLY A 81 12.60 14.98 0.69
N GLN A 82 12.52 13.79 0.08
CA GLN A 82 11.30 13.28 -0.57
C GLN A 82 10.43 12.41 0.34
N GLU A 83 10.73 12.35 1.63
CA GLU A 83 10.01 11.56 2.65
C GLU A 83 8.50 11.86 2.74
N ARG A 84 8.05 13.04 2.29
CA ARG A 84 6.62 13.43 2.26
C ARG A 84 5.91 13.07 0.95
N SER A 85 6.64 12.77 -0.11
CA SER A 85 6.08 12.40 -1.41
C SER A 85 6.21 10.90 -1.60
N GLU A 86 5.25 10.15 -1.05
CA GLU A 86 5.31 8.68 -0.99
C GLU A 86 5.54 8.05 -2.37
N GLN A 87 4.83 8.54 -3.39
CA GLN A 87 4.96 8.06 -4.77
C GLN A 87 6.35 8.31 -5.35
N VAL A 88 6.90 9.52 -5.17
CA VAL A 88 8.23 9.87 -5.70
C VAL A 88 9.32 9.08 -5.01
N MET A 89 9.23 8.92 -3.69
CA MET A 89 10.20 8.15 -2.90
C MET A 89 10.22 6.69 -3.34
N LEU A 90 9.04 6.05 -3.45
CA LEU A 90 8.94 4.65 -3.88
C LEU A 90 9.43 4.45 -5.33
N GLY A 91 9.10 5.38 -6.23
CA GLY A 91 9.61 5.36 -7.61
C GLY A 91 11.14 5.39 -7.67
N LYS A 92 11.76 6.38 -7.00
CA LYS A 92 13.22 6.49 -6.92
C LYS A 92 13.88 5.27 -6.30
N THR A 93 13.24 4.66 -5.30
CA THR A 93 13.74 3.45 -4.66
C THR A 93 13.71 2.26 -5.63
N ALA A 94 12.63 2.09 -6.38
CA ALA A 94 12.52 1.04 -7.38
C ALA A 94 13.57 1.20 -8.49
N ASP A 95 13.78 2.43 -8.97
CA ASP A 95 14.80 2.74 -9.97
C ASP A 95 16.20 2.42 -9.44
N TYR A 96 16.52 2.86 -8.21
CA TYR A 96 17.81 2.57 -7.58
C TYR A 96 18.06 1.06 -7.40
N LEU A 97 17.06 0.29 -6.98
CA LEU A 97 17.18 -1.17 -6.86
C LEU A 97 17.46 -1.81 -8.22
N LYS A 98 16.82 -1.34 -9.29
CA LYS A 98 17.08 -1.81 -10.65
C LYS A 98 18.52 -1.53 -11.08
N ASP A 99 19.01 -0.32 -10.81
CA ASP A 99 20.39 0.06 -11.12
C ASP A 99 21.41 -0.79 -10.35
N MET A 100 21.15 -1.10 -9.09
CA MET A 100 21.99 -1.99 -8.27
C MET A 100 22.07 -3.41 -8.83
N LEU A 101 20.95 -3.97 -9.30
CA LEU A 101 20.93 -5.29 -9.95
C LEU A 101 21.73 -5.28 -11.26
N LEU A 102 21.61 -4.22 -12.06
CA LEU A 102 22.37 -4.08 -13.30
C LEU A 102 23.88 -3.95 -13.03
N GLU A 103 24.26 -3.16 -12.03
CA GLU A 103 25.67 -3.04 -11.65
C GLU A 103 26.23 -4.35 -11.12
N GLN A 104 25.46 -5.10 -10.33
CA GLN A 104 25.87 -6.44 -9.89
C GLN A 104 26.17 -7.36 -11.08
N ARG A 105 25.29 -7.41 -12.09
CA ARG A 105 25.52 -8.19 -13.32
C ARG A 105 26.76 -7.75 -14.08
N ARG A 106 27.01 -6.44 -14.14
CA ARG A 106 28.22 -5.87 -14.76
C ARG A 106 29.48 -6.29 -14.02
N LEU A 107 29.46 -6.26 -12.69
CA LEU A 107 30.58 -6.68 -11.85
C LEU A 107 30.85 -8.18 -11.96
N GLU A 108 29.81 -9.01 -12.03
CA GLU A 108 29.93 -10.45 -12.27
C GLU A 108 30.61 -10.73 -13.63
N ALA A 109 30.19 -10.05 -14.69
CA ALA A 109 30.82 -10.19 -16.01
C ALA A 109 32.30 -9.76 -15.99
N LEU A 110 32.66 -8.73 -15.23
CA LEU A 110 34.05 -8.29 -15.07
C LEU A 110 34.87 -9.29 -14.26
N ALA A 111 34.29 -9.89 -13.21
CA ALA A 111 34.92 -10.94 -12.42
C ALA A 111 35.20 -12.18 -13.28
N ASP A 112 34.27 -12.55 -14.16
CA ASP A 112 34.43 -13.64 -15.12
C ASP A 112 35.59 -13.40 -16.10
N ASP A 113 35.67 -12.19 -16.66
CA ASP A 113 36.77 -11.79 -17.55
C ASP A 113 38.13 -11.85 -16.83
N GLN A 114 38.15 -11.51 -15.54
CA GLN A 114 39.34 -11.57 -14.69
C GLN A 114 39.62 -12.97 -14.11
N GLY A 115 38.75 -13.96 -14.37
CA GLY A 115 38.87 -15.33 -13.85
C GLY A 115 38.64 -15.47 -12.34
N ILE A 116 37.99 -14.49 -11.70
CA ILE A 116 37.67 -14.51 -10.27
C ILE A 116 36.49 -15.47 -10.05
N GLN A 117 36.71 -16.51 -9.24
CA GLN A 117 35.67 -17.49 -8.92
C GLN A 117 34.63 -16.87 -7.96
N MET A 118 33.39 -16.76 -8.42
CA MET A 118 32.24 -16.33 -7.62
C MET A 118 31.35 -17.52 -7.26
N ASP A 119 30.80 -17.53 -6.04
CA ASP A 119 29.83 -18.54 -5.61
C ASP A 119 28.54 -18.41 -6.43
N GLU A 120 28.04 -19.54 -6.94
CA GLU A 120 26.83 -19.63 -7.75
C GLU A 120 25.60 -19.12 -6.98
N ALA A 121 25.58 -19.29 -5.65
CA ALA A 121 24.49 -18.79 -4.81
C ALA A 121 24.43 -17.25 -4.73
N GLY A 122 25.54 -16.57 -5.03
CA GLY A 122 25.63 -15.11 -5.05
C GLY A 122 25.43 -14.49 -6.42
N ARG A 123 25.38 -15.30 -7.50
CA ARG A 123 25.18 -14.81 -8.85
C ARG A 123 23.75 -14.41 -9.09
N LEU A 124 23.59 -13.28 -9.78
CA LEU A 124 22.29 -12.80 -10.18
C LEU A 124 21.75 -13.66 -11.33
N ARG A 125 20.61 -14.32 -11.11
CA ARG A 125 19.93 -15.11 -12.15
C ARG A 125 18.96 -14.23 -12.91
N ASP A 126 18.65 -14.61 -14.15
CA ASP A 126 17.63 -13.91 -14.94
C ASP A 126 16.23 -13.96 -14.28
N ASP A 127 15.98 -14.94 -13.39
CA ASP A 127 14.76 -15.01 -12.58
C ASP A 127 14.68 -13.93 -11.49
N ASP A 128 15.81 -13.41 -11.02
CA ASP A 128 15.87 -12.39 -9.97
C ASP A 128 15.47 -11.00 -10.51
N LEU A 129 15.41 -10.83 -11.84
CA LEU A 129 14.84 -9.67 -12.55
C LEU A 129 13.32 -9.78 -12.77
N GLY A 130 12.64 -10.63 -11.99
CA GLY A 130 11.23 -10.97 -12.13
C GLY A 130 10.98 -12.22 -12.99
N GLY A 131 12.00 -12.70 -13.70
CA GLY A 131 11.95 -13.86 -14.57
C GLY A 131 11.15 -13.64 -15.86
N GLN A 132 11.19 -14.64 -16.75
CA GLN A 132 10.53 -14.58 -18.07
C GLN A 132 9.00 -14.40 -18.00
N GLN A 133 8.41 -14.72 -16.84
CA GLN A 133 6.98 -14.67 -16.59
C GLN A 133 6.54 -13.41 -15.86
N TRP A 134 7.45 -12.49 -15.53
CA TRP A 134 7.06 -11.24 -14.89
C TRP A 134 6.12 -10.46 -15.82
N ARG A 135 4.90 -10.24 -15.32
CA ARG A 135 3.90 -9.36 -15.92
C ARG A 135 3.49 -8.40 -14.82
N GLY A 136 3.50 -7.09 -15.11
CA GLY A 136 2.98 -6.11 -14.17
C GLY A 136 1.53 -6.43 -13.85
N ARG A 137 1.22 -6.77 -12.60
CA ARG A 137 -0.16 -7.10 -12.21
C ARG A 137 -1.04 -5.87 -12.45
N ASN A 138 -2.09 -6.03 -13.25
CA ASN A 138 -2.98 -4.95 -13.70
C ASN A 138 -2.36 -3.89 -14.64
N MET A 139 -1.17 -4.09 -15.21
CA MET A 139 -0.60 -3.15 -16.18
C MET A 139 -1.48 -3.00 -17.43
N GLU A 140 -2.00 -4.10 -17.98
CA GLU A 140 -2.90 -4.04 -19.14
C GLU A 140 -4.18 -3.25 -18.85
N GLN A 141 -4.73 -3.39 -17.64
CA GLN A 141 -5.93 -2.64 -17.23
C GLN A 141 -5.63 -1.15 -17.05
N TYR A 142 -4.44 -0.82 -16.54
CA TYR A 142 -3.97 0.56 -16.40
C TYR A 142 -3.72 1.20 -17.77
N GLU A 143 -3.02 0.51 -18.68
CA GLU A 143 -2.77 0.97 -20.05
C GLU A 143 -4.07 1.12 -20.83
N ALA A 144 -4.98 0.14 -20.75
CA ALA A 144 -6.30 0.22 -21.39
C ALA A 144 -7.15 1.38 -20.83
N SER A 145 -7.10 1.60 -19.50
CA SER A 145 -7.80 2.72 -18.86
C SER A 145 -7.20 4.05 -19.29
N LYS A 146 -5.87 4.14 -19.40
CA LYS A 146 -5.14 5.34 -19.85
C LYS A 146 -5.46 5.67 -21.32
N LEU A 147 -5.39 4.69 -22.23
CA LEU A 147 -5.76 4.87 -23.63
C LEU A 147 -7.21 5.33 -23.77
N LYS A 148 -8.13 4.74 -22.99
CA LYS A 148 -9.54 5.13 -22.98
C LYS A 148 -9.72 6.57 -22.49
N GLN A 149 -8.97 6.98 -21.47
CA GLN A 149 -8.97 8.36 -20.95
C GLN A 149 -8.41 9.37 -21.97
N GLU A 150 -7.35 9.00 -22.71
CA GLU A 150 -6.76 9.82 -23.76
C GLU A 150 -7.69 9.95 -24.98
N SER A 151 -8.35 8.85 -25.39
CA SER A 151 -9.32 8.85 -26.49
C SER A 151 -10.56 9.70 -26.20
N GLY A 152 -11.00 9.76 -24.93
CA GLY A 152 -12.14 10.59 -24.50
C GLY A 152 -11.83 12.09 -24.43
N LYS A 153 -10.55 12.49 -24.36
CA LYS A 153 -10.14 13.90 -24.29
C LYS A 153 -10.06 14.58 -25.66
N GLY A 154 -9.94 13.79 -26.74
CA GLY A 154 -9.88 14.29 -28.12
C GLY A 154 -11.24 14.55 -28.78
N GLN A 155 -12.36 14.20 -28.14
CA GLN A 155 -13.71 14.37 -28.71
C GLN A 155 -14.50 15.55 -28.14
N ASN A 156 -13.93 16.33 -27.19
CA ASN A 156 -14.62 17.47 -26.57
C ASN A 156 -14.00 18.85 -26.89
N SER A 157 -13.25 18.97 -28.00
CA SER A 157 -12.62 20.23 -28.42
C SER A 157 -12.96 20.63 -29.86
N GLY A 158 -14.18 20.34 -30.32
CA GLY A 158 -14.62 20.67 -31.68
C GLY A 158 -16.13 20.66 -31.80
N ASN A 159 -16.79 21.67 -31.23
CA ASN A 159 -18.09 22.18 -31.65
C ASN A 159 -18.42 23.41 -30.79
N ASP A 160 -17.85 24.56 -31.14
CA ASP A 160 -18.37 25.89 -30.78
C ASP A 160 -17.84 26.87 -31.84
N ASP A 161 -18.37 26.75 -33.06
CA ASP A 161 -18.32 27.81 -34.10
C ASP A 161 -19.40 27.55 -35.16
N ASN A 162 -20.26 28.55 -35.38
CA ASN A 162 -21.51 28.62 -36.17
C ASN A 162 -22.75 28.07 -35.45
N ASP A 163 -23.81 28.84 -35.18
CA ASP A 163 -24.48 29.89 -35.98
C ASP A 163 -25.23 30.86 -35.03
#